data_AF-A0A3B1B9A7-F1
#
_entry.id   AF-A0A3B1B9A7-F1
#
_cell.length_a   1.000
_cell.length_b   1.000
_cell.length_c   1.000
_cell.angle_alpha   90.00
_cell.angle_beta   90.00
_cell.angle_gamma   90.00
#
_symmetry.space_group_name_H-M   'P 1'
#
loop_
_entity.id
_entity.type
_entity.pdbx_description
1 polymer ?
#
loop_
_entity_poly.entity_id
_entity_poly.type
_entity_poly.pdbx_seq_one_letter_code
_entity_poly.pdbx_strand_id
1 'polypeptide(L)'
;ADLGALVVTPDRSAMELTYRFIKALIFRRLKAEADWPLFEGFIDEGLKESRSGDMIEAVQRVLEKIAKSASALADRLEREIFNLNTQIVVNNARDYQDQSLGHAVCDVIDKFYSPGCGYLGYVPYDQRVITSGNNGRPFVVEYRSSETVARLLLVLEQLLKVTQAFSNKSQMNLI
;
A
#
# COMPACT_ATOMS: atom_id res chain seq x y z
N ALA A 1 13.17 -3.24 4.77
CA ALA A 1 11.79 -3.21 4.23
C ALA A 1 11.87 -3.03 2.72
N ASP A 2 10.92 -3.60 1.97
CA ASP A 2 10.82 -3.36 0.53
C ASP A 2 9.91 -2.16 0.26
N LEU A 3 10.19 -1.38 -0.78
CA LEU A 3 9.26 -0.35 -1.24
C LEU A 3 8.09 -1.04 -1.95
N GLY A 4 6.89 -0.96 -1.37
CA GLY A 4 5.67 -1.48 -1.98
C GLY A 4 4.96 -0.42 -2.81
N ALA A 5 4.55 -0.75 -4.05
CA ALA A 5 3.64 0.09 -4.83
C ALA A 5 2.30 -0.62 -5.02
N LEU A 6 1.21 0.07 -4.71
CA LEU A 6 -0.16 -0.40 -4.89
C LEU A 6 -0.84 0.38 -6.00
N VAL A 7 -1.36 -0.36 -7.00
CA VAL A 7 -2.13 0.21 -8.09
C VAL A 7 -3.61 0.09 -7.77
N VAL A 8 -4.31 1.20 -7.85
CA VAL A 8 -5.68 1.37 -7.39
C VAL A 8 -6.52 1.91 -8.55
N THR A 9 -7.76 1.46 -8.73
CA THR A 9 -8.68 1.97 -9.76
C THR A 9 -9.86 2.70 -9.11
N PRO A 10 -10.34 3.85 -9.62
CA PRO A 10 -11.47 4.62 -9.06
C PRO A 10 -12.86 3.96 -9.05
N ASP A 11 -12.93 2.64 -9.03
CA ASP A 11 -14.18 1.89 -8.85
C ASP A 11 -14.43 1.64 -7.35
N ARG A 12 -15.67 1.78 -6.89
CA ARG A 12 -16.06 1.55 -5.48
C ARG A 12 -15.61 0.19 -4.96
N SER A 13 -15.76 -0.86 -5.76
CA SER A 13 -15.37 -2.23 -5.42
C SER A 13 -13.85 -2.36 -5.31
N ALA A 14 -13.11 -1.67 -6.18
CA ALA A 14 -11.65 -1.65 -6.14
C ALA A 14 -11.12 -0.90 -4.90
N MET A 15 -11.83 0.14 -4.42
CA MET A 15 -11.53 0.78 -3.13
C MET A 15 -11.70 -0.19 -1.98
N GLU A 16 -12.84 -0.88 -1.92
CA GLU A 16 -13.10 -1.85 -0.86
C GLU A 16 -12.06 -2.97 -0.86
N LEU A 17 -11.66 -3.45 -2.04
CA LEU A 17 -10.61 -4.45 -2.18
C LEU A 17 -9.24 -3.92 -1.72
N THR A 18 -8.92 -2.67 -2.03
CA THR A 18 -7.69 -1.99 -1.58
C THR A 18 -7.59 -1.99 -0.05
N TYR A 19 -8.65 -1.58 0.64
CA TYR A 19 -8.68 -1.60 2.11
C TYR A 19 -8.59 -3.02 2.69
N ARG A 20 -9.25 -4.00 2.07
CA ARG A 20 -9.14 -5.41 2.47
C ARG A 20 -7.73 -5.96 2.26
N PHE A 21 -7.07 -5.58 1.18
CA PHE A 21 -5.69 -5.98 0.89
C PHE A 21 -4.73 -5.42 1.93
N ILE A 22 -4.84 -4.12 2.24
CA ILE A 22 -4.01 -3.47 3.26
C ILE A 22 -4.22 -4.18 4.61
N LYS A 23 -5.47 -4.45 5.00
CA LYS A 23 -5.81 -5.24 6.20
C LYS A 23 -5.11 -6.59 6.23
N ALA A 24 -5.23 -7.36 5.14
CA ALA A 24 -4.61 -8.68 5.04
C ALA A 24 -3.07 -8.60 5.09
N LEU A 25 -2.47 -7.57 4.50
CA LEU A 25 -1.03 -7.34 4.51
C LEU A 25 -0.49 -7.18 5.93
N ILE A 26 -1.17 -6.41 6.79
CA ILE A 26 -0.74 -6.17 8.17
C ILE A 26 -0.83 -7.43 8.99
N PHE A 27 -1.99 -8.10 8.95
CA PHE A 27 -2.16 -9.33 9.69
C PHE A 27 -1.16 -10.38 9.22
N ARG A 28 -0.89 -10.48 7.91
CA ARG A 28 0.17 -11.35 7.39
C ARG A 28 1.55 -11.01 7.95
N ARG A 29 1.89 -9.72 8.08
CA ARG A 29 3.18 -9.28 8.63
C ARG A 29 3.27 -9.53 10.13
N LEU A 30 2.20 -9.28 10.88
CA LEU A 30 2.05 -9.73 12.27
C LEU A 30 2.27 -11.24 12.37
N LYS A 31 1.70 -12.05 11.45
CA LYS A 31 1.90 -13.50 11.47
C LYS A 31 3.35 -13.90 11.24
N ALA A 32 4.03 -13.21 10.32
CA ALA A 32 5.39 -13.56 9.92
C ALA A 32 6.43 -13.15 10.97
N GLU A 33 6.22 -12.01 11.63
CA GLU A 33 7.19 -11.42 12.55
C GLU A 33 6.92 -11.78 14.02
N ALA A 34 5.65 -12.05 14.39
CA ALA A 34 5.36 -12.65 15.67
C ALA A 34 5.74 -14.12 15.58
N ASP A 35 6.33 -14.68 16.62
CA ASP A 35 6.56 -16.13 16.73
C ASP A 35 5.19 -16.85 16.67
N TRP A 36 4.68 -17.08 15.45
CA TRP A 36 3.26 -17.30 15.17
C TRP A 36 2.61 -18.33 16.09
N PRO A 37 3.21 -19.50 16.35
CA PRO A 37 2.59 -20.52 17.19
C PRO A 37 2.31 -20.06 18.63
N LEU A 38 3.07 -19.09 19.16
CA LEU A 38 2.90 -18.58 20.53
C LEU A 38 1.76 -17.55 20.64
N PHE A 39 1.48 -16.80 19.57
CA PHE A 39 0.56 -15.66 19.59
C PHE A 39 -0.60 -15.76 18.58
N GLU A 40 -0.71 -16.88 17.86
CA GLU A 40 -1.74 -17.15 16.85
C GLU A 40 -3.14 -16.80 17.34
N GLY A 41 -3.50 -17.21 18.57
CA GLY A 41 -4.81 -16.93 19.15
C GLY A 41 -5.16 -15.45 19.23
N PHE A 42 -4.21 -14.60 19.67
CA PHE A 42 -4.42 -13.16 19.74
C PHE A 42 -4.55 -12.54 18.36
N ILE A 43 -3.69 -12.95 17.42
CA ILE A 43 -3.66 -12.35 16.08
C ILE A 43 -4.91 -12.78 15.26
N ASP A 44 -5.36 -14.02 15.39
CA ASP A 44 -6.59 -14.48 14.74
C ASP A 44 -7.86 -13.86 15.34
N GLU A 45 -7.88 -13.62 16.65
CA GLU A 45 -8.94 -12.85 17.32
C GLU A 45 -8.98 -11.41 16.79
N GLY A 46 -7.83 -10.71 16.76
CA GLY A 46 -7.74 -9.38 16.18
C GLY A 46 -8.17 -9.34 14.71
N LEU A 47 -7.80 -10.35 13.92
CA LEU A 47 -8.23 -10.44 12.52
C LEU A 47 -9.75 -10.56 12.42
N LYS A 48 -10.39 -11.34 13.30
CA LYS A 48 -11.86 -11.47 13.35
C LYS A 48 -12.52 -10.15 13.76
N GLU A 49 -12.03 -9.49 14.82
CA GLU A 49 -12.53 -8.19 15.28
C GLU A 49 -12.46 -7.13 14.18
N SER A 50 -11.34 -7.08 13.45
CA SER A 50 -11.13 -6.12 12.38
C SER A 50 -12.11 -6.27 11.20
N ARG A 51 -12.82 -7.39 11.05
CA ARG A 51 -13.78 -7.60 9.94
C ARG A 51 -15.01 -6.70 10.07
N SER A 52 -15.44 -6.45 11.30
CA SER A 52 -16.66 -5.70 11.61
C SER A 52 -16.38 -4.41 12.39
N GLY A 53 -15.16 -4.24 12.90
CA GLY A 53 -14.73 -3.08 13.67
C GLY A 53 -13.55 -2.32 13.05
N ASP A 54 -13.02 -1.38 13.81
CA ASP A 54 -11.85 -0.59 13.42
C ASP A 54 -10.58 -1.47 13.39
N MET A 55 -9.82 -1.36 12.31
CA MET A 55 -8.61 -2.16 12.13
C MET A 55 -7.48 -1.72 13.08
N ILE A 56 -7.33 -0.42 13.34
CA ILE A 56 -6.31 0.10 14.25
C ILE A 56 -6.53 -0.48 15.63
N GLU A 57 -7.76 -0.38 16.12
CA GLU A 57 -8.07 -0.85 17.46
C GLU A 57 -7.80 -2.36 17.59
N ALA A 58 -8.14 -3.13 16.55
CA ALA A 58 -7.85 -4.57 16.53
C ALA A 58 -6.34 -4.85 16.56
N VAL A 59 -5.54 -4.13 15.78
CA VAL A 59 -4.07 -4.28 15.78
C VAL A 59 -3.46 -3.83 17.12
N GLN A 60 -3.90 -2.71 17.68
CA GLN A 60 -3.47 -2.21 18.98
C GLN A 60 -3.78 -3.23 20.09
N ARG A 61 -5.00 -3.79 20.11
CA ARG A 61 -5.38 -4.85 21.06
C ARG A 61 -4.50 -6.08 20.94
N VAL A 62 -4.11 -6.47 19.71
CA VAL A 62 -3.16 -7.57 19.49
C VAL A 62 -1.80 -7.23 20.09
N LEU A 63 -1.26 -6.04 19.80
CA LEU A 63 0.04 -5.59 20.32
C LEU A 63 0.03 -5.51 21.86
N GLU A 64 -1.03 -4.98 22.47
CA GLU A 64 -1.20 -4.93 23.92
C GLU A 64 -1.25 -6.32 24.56
N LYS A 65 -1.94 -7.29 23.93
CA LYS A 65 -1.98 -8.68 24.39
C LYS A 65 -0.59 -9.33 24.33
N ILE A 66 0.17 -9.08 23.26
CA ILE A 66 1.55 -9.56 23.13
C ILE A 66 2.47 -8.89 24.16
N ALA A 67 2.32 -7.58 24.38
CA ALA A 67 3.17 -6.80 25.27
C ALA A 67 3.15 -7.29 26.73
N LYS A 68 2.02 -7.87 27.18
CA LYS A 68 1.88 -8.47 28.52
C LYS A 68 2.84 -9.65 28.75
N SER A 69 3.20 -10.38 27.70
CA SER A 69 4.08 -11.54 27.78
C SER A 69 5.46 -11.30 27.17
N ALA A 70 5.56 -10.39 26.19
CA ALA A 70 6.78 -10.12 25.44
C ALA A 70 6.80 -8.66 24.94
N SER A 71 7.01 -7.70 25.85
CA SER A 71 7.05 -6.26 25.53
C SER A 71 8.06 -5.91 24.42
N ALA A 72 9.27 -6.46 24.45
CA ALA A 72 10.27 -6.19 23.40
C ALA A 72 9.82 -6.68 22.00
N LEU A 73 9.06 -7.77 21.94
CA LEU A 73 8.47 -8.26 20.68
C LEU A 73 7.36 -7.32 20.22
N ALA A 74 6.45 -6.91 21.11
CA ALA A 74 5.38 -5.97 20.79
C ALA A 74 5.94 -4.65 20.21
N ASP A 75 6.97 -4.07 20.84
CA ASP A 75 7.62 -2.85 20.36
C ASP A 75 8.27 -3.05 18.97
N ARG A 76 8.85 -4.23 18.72
CA ARG A 76 9.43 -4.56 17.40
C ARG A 76 8.32 -4.69 16.35
N LEU A 77 7.24 -5.40 16.65
CA LEU A 77 6.10 -5.58 15.76
C LEU A 77 5.44 -4.24 15.43
N GLU A 78 5.27 -3.39 16.44
CA GLU A 78 4.76 -2.04 16.30
C GLU A 78 5.60 -1.25 15.30
N ARG A 79 6.93 -1.22 15.48
CA ARG A 79 7.85 -0.56 14.53
C ARG A 79 7.77 -1.15 13.13
N GLU A 80 7.70 -2.48 12.99
CA GLU A 80 7.64 -3.14 11.67
C GLU A 80 6.33 -2.86 10.92
N ILE A 81 5.20 -2.74 11.63
CA ILE A 81 3.90 -2.43 11.04
C ILE A 81 3.82 -0.95 10.68
N PHE A 82 4.31 -0.07 11.56
CA PHE A 82 4.23 1.37 11.34
C PHE A 82 5.29 1.93 10.39
N ASN A 83 6.27 1.12 9.96
CA ASN A 83 7.25 1.51 8.94
C ASN A 83 6.89 1.03 7.53
N LEU A 84 5.62 0.66 7.28
CA LEU A 84 5.15 0.27 5.95
C LEU A 84 5.13 1.49 5.00
N ASN A 85 6.16 1.59 4.17
CA ASN A 85 6.25 2.62 3.14
C ASN A 85 5.51 2.16 1.87
N THR A 86 4.24 2.57 1.74
CA THR A 86 3.35 2.17 0.66
C THR A 86 3.17 3.31 -0.33
N GLN A 87 3.43 3.06 -1.60
CA GLN A 87 3.29 4.03 -2.68
C GLN A 87 2.02 3.75 -3.48
N ILE A 88 1.19 4.75 -3.72
CA ILE A 88 -0.10 4.61 -4.42
C ILE A 88 0.01 5.14 -5.84
N VAL A 89 -0.53 4.38 -6.79
CA VAL A 89 -0.78 4.81 -8.17
C VAL A 89 -2.26 4.67 -8.45
N VAL A 90 -2.91 5.72 -8.94
CA VAL A 90 -4.30 5.61 -9.41
C VAL A 90 -4.30 5.32 -10.91
N ASN A 91 -4.81 4.16 -11.30
CA ASN A 91 -4.97 3.78 -12.70
C ASN A 91 -6.40 4.04 -13.19
N ASN A 92 -6.57 4.26 -14.50
CA ASN A 92 -7.84 4.53 -15.15
C ASN A 92 -8.59 5.74 -14.59
N ALA A 93 -7.88 6.81 -14.22
CA ALA A 93 -8.51 8.04 -13.77
C ALA A 93 -9.26 8.73 -14.92
N ARG A 94 -10.53 9.09 -14.71
CA ARG A 94 -11.40 9.70 -15.75
C ARG A 94 -11.59 11.19 -15.57
N ASP A 95 -11.56 11.66 -14.33
CA ASP A 95 -11.76 13.05 -13.99
C ASP A 95 -10.80 13.50 -12.87
N TYR A 96 -10.92 14.76 -12.45
CA TYR A 96 -10.09 15.31 -11.39
C TYR A 96 -10.31 14.63 -10.02
N GLN A 97 -11.52 14.15 -9.74
CA GLN A 97 -11.80 13.45 -8.49
C GLN A 97 -11.01 12.14 -8.43
N ASP A 98 -11.04 11.37 -9.51
CA ASP A 98 -10.24 10.16 -9.67
C ASP A 98 -8.74 10.45 -9.54
N GLN A 99 -8.25 11.52 -10.16
CA GLN A 99 -6.84 11.93 -10.09
C GLN A 99 -6.39 12.25 -8.67
N SER A 100 -7.29 12.79 -7.84
CA SER A 100 -7.01 13.15 -6.45
C SER A 100 -7.22 11.99 -5.46
N LEU A 101 -7.82 10.88 -5.90
CA LEU A 101 -8.19 9.74 -5.05
C LEU A 101 -6.99 9.15 -4.30
N GLY A 102 -5.80 9.15 -4.92
CA GLY A 102 -4.59 8.63 -4.30
C GLY A 102 -4.21 9.37 -3.01
N HIS A 103 -4.49 10.68 -2.92
CA HIS A 103 -4.31 11.43 -1.68
C HIS A 103 -5.28 10.98 -0.60
N ALA A 104 -6.56 10.81 -0.92
CA ALA A 104 -7.54 10.32 0.05
C ALA A 104 -7.21 8.90 0.54
N VAL A 105 -6.74 8.03 -0.35
CA VAL A 105 -6.25 6.69 0.04
C VAL A 105 -5.05 6.82 0.98
N CYS A 106 -4.11 7.72 0.69
CA CYS A 106 -2.99 7.97 1.58
C CYS A 106 -3.40 8.57 2.92
N ASP A 107 -4.31 9.53 2.98
CA ASP A 107 -4.80 10.09 4.25
C ASP A 107 -5.43 9.01 5.13
N VAL A 108 -6.14 8.07 4.50
CA VAL A 108 -6.74 6.94 5.19
C VAL A 108 -5.66 5.97 5.67
N ILE A 109 -4.69 5.61 4.81
CA ILE A 109 -3.54 4.79 5.18
C ILE A 109 -2.74 5.47 6.30
N ASP A 110 -2.41 6.75 6.20
CA ASP A 110 -1.62 7.49 7.20
C ASP A 110 -2.39 7.70 8.51
N LYS A 111 -3.73 7.76 8.48
CA LYS A 111 -4.56 7.69 9.68
C LYS A 111 -4.46 6.31 10.36
N PHE A 112 -4.30 5.26 9.55
CA PHE A 112 -4.22 3.87 9.99
C PHE A 112 -2.78 3.41 10.33
N TYR A 113 -1.76 4.04 9.75
CA TYR A 113 -0.35 3.68 9.82
C TYR A 113 0.48 4.97 9.92
N SER A 114 1.40 5.08 10.87
CA SER A 114 2.37 6.19 10.95
C SER A 114 2.86 6.68 9.57
N PRO A 115 3.07 8.00 9.36
CA PRO A 115 3.26 8.63 8.04
C PRO A 115 4.27 7.90 7.17
N GLY A 116 3.76 7.31 6.09
CA GLY A 116 4.56 6.49 5.19
C GLY A 116 3.88 6.21 3.86
N CYS A 117 2.62 6.63 3.67
CA CYS A 117 1.99 6.57 2.37
C CYS A 117 2.52 7.68 1.45
N GLY A 118 2.92 7.30 0.24
CA GLY A 118 3.25 8.25 -0.81
C GLY A 118 2.29 8.12 -1.98
N TYR A 119 1.90 9.24 -2.58
CA TYR A 119 1.15 9.22 -3.83
C TYR A 119 2.08 9.50 -5.00
N LEU A 120 2.23 8.53 -5.91
CA LEU A 120 3.10 8.63 -7.09
C LEU A 120 2.43 9.34 -8.26
N GLY A 121 1.11 9.43 -8.26
CA GLY A 121 0.30 10.04 -9.32
C GLY A 121 -0.69 9.08 -9.97
N TYR A 122 -1.23 9.49 -11.10
CA TYR A 122 -2.27 8.76 -11.81
C TYR A 122 -1.91 8.46 -13.27
N VAL A 123 -2.56 7.43 -13.80
CA VAL A 123 -2.62 7.10 -15.22
C VAL A 123 -4.06 7.32 -15.69
N PRO A 124 -4.30 8.19 -16.68
CA PRO A 124 -5.65 8.47 -17.15
C PRO A 124 -6.23 7.26 -17.90
N TYR A 125 -7.54 7.12 -17.84
CA TYR A 125 -8.26 6.13 -18.62
C TYR A 125 -8.08 6.39 -20.13
N ASP A 126 -7.73 5.33 -20.85
CA ASP A 126 -7.64 5.35 -22.30
C ASP A 126 -8.14 4.03 -22.88
N GLN A 127 -9.24 4.09 -23.62
CA GLN A 127 -9.86 2.92 -24.23
C GLN A 127 -8.91 2.18 -25.19
N ARG A 128 -7.93 2.88 -25.77
CA ARG A 128 -6.93 2.30 -26.69
C ARG A 128 -6.00 1.30 -25.97
N VAL A 129 -5.91 1.33 -24.63
CA VAL A 129 -5.16 0.31 -23.86
C VAL A 129 -5.73 -1.08 -24.11
N ILE A 130 -7.06 -1.21 -24.17
CA ILE A 130 -7.73 -2.49 -24.47
C ILE A 130 -7.45 -2.91 -25.90
N THR A 131 -7.56 -1.99 -26.86
CA THR A 131 -7.24 -2.25 -28.27
C THR A 131 -5.81 -2.72 -28.45
N SER A 132 -4.84 -2.03 -27.83
CA SER A 132 -3.42 -2.40 -27.87
C SER A 132 -3.19 -3.80 -27.29
N GLY A 133 -3.84 -4.12 -26.15
CA GLY A 133 -3.79 -5.44 -25.54
C GLY A 133 -4.33 -6.54 -26.46
N ASN A 134 -5.49 -6.31 -27.09
CA ASN A 134 -6.10 -7.26 -28.04
C ASN A 134 -5.23 -7.47 -29.28
N ASN A 135 -4.49 -6.44 -29.70
CA ASN A 135 -3.56 -6.51 -30.83
C ASN A 135 -2.22 -7.16 -30.46
N GLY A 136 -1.99 -7.53 -29.20
CA GLY A 136 -0.73 -8.10 -28.72
C GLY A 136 0.44 -7.12 -28.77
N ARG A 137 0.16 -5.81 -28.73
CA ARG A 137 1.16 -4.75 -28.83
C ARG A 137 1.19 -3.95 -27.54
N PRO A 138 2.37 -3.68 -26.94
CA PRO A 138 2.43 -2.84 -25.75
C PRO A 138 1.92 -1.42 -26.02
N PHE A 139 1.03 -0.92 -25.16
CA PHE A 139 0.42 0.40 -25.32
C PHE A 139 1.45 1.53 -25.45
N VAL A 140 2.52 1.47 -24.63
CA VAL A 140 3.62 2.44 -24.66
C VAL A 140 4.42 2.44 -25.98
N VAL A 141 4.31 1.39 -26.78
CA VAL A 141 4.97 1.27 -28.10
C VAL A 141 4.06 1.79 -29.21
N GLU A 142 2.78 1.44 -29.15
CA GLU A 142 1.78 1.78 -30.18
C GLU A 142 1.30 3.23 -30.06
N TYR A 143 1.11 3.74 -28.84
CA TYR A 143 0.56 5.07 -28.57
C TYR A 143 1.54 5.96 -27.79
N ARG A 144 2.81 6.00 -28.23
CA ARG A 144 3.91 6.72 -27.56
C ARG A 144 3.61 8.18 -27.21
N SER A 145 2.90 8.89 -28.08
CA SER A 145 2.60 10.32 -27.92
C SER A 145 1.26 10.58 -27.20
N SER A 146 0.62 9.55 -26.65
CA SER A 146 -0.62 9.72 -25.90
C SER A 146 -0.37 10.38 -24.54
N GLU A 147 -1.36 11.13 -24.05
CA GLU A 147 -1.33 11.68 -22.69
C GLU A 147 -1.13 10.57 -21.65
N THR A 148 -1.74 9.40 -21.84
CA THR A 148 -1.62 8.25 -20.95
C THR A 148 -0.18 7.78 -20.81
N VAL A 149 0.58 7.72 -21.91
CA VAL A 149 2.02 7.41 -21.84
C VAL A 149 2.78 8.53 -21.13
N ALA A 150 2.51 9.79 -21.44
CA ALA A 150 3.16 10.92 -20.78
C ALA A 150 2.94 10.91 -19.26
N ARG A 151 1.71 10.64 -18.79
CA ARG A 151 1.36 10.53 -17.37
C ARG A 151 2.00 9.33 -16.70
N LEU A 152 2.01 8.17 -17.38
CA LEU A 152 2.71 6.98 -16.88
C LEU A 152 4.20 7.25 -16.67
N LEU A 153 4.86 7.98 -17.58
CA LEU A 153 6.26 8.36 -17.42
C LEU A 153 6.49 9.25 -16.20
N LEU A 154 5.60 10.20 -15.90
CA LEU A 154 5.69 11.01 -14.67
C LEU A 154 5.57 10.15 -13.40
N VAL A 155 4.66 9.17 -13.39
CA VAL A 155 4.53 8.21 -12.28
C VAL A 155 5.81 7.40 -12.12
N LEU A 156 6.41 6.95 -13.23
CA LEU A 156 7.68 6.21 -13.21
C LEU A 156 8.84 7.07 -12.69
N GLU A 157 8.93 8.34 -13.10
CA GLU A 157 9.93 9.28 -12.57
C GLU A 157 9.79 9.45 -11.06
N GLN A 158 8.55 9.58 -10.56
CA GLN A 158 8.30 9.71 -9.13
C GLN A 158 8.67 8.43 -8.38
N LEU A 159 8.34 7.26 -8.92
CA LEU A 159 8.71 5.97 -8.36
C LEU A 159 10.24 5.80 -8.27
N LEU A 160 10.97 6.21 -9.31
CA LEU A 160 12.43 6.16 -9.33
C LEU A 160 13.03 7.05 -8.24
N LYS A 161 12.52 8.27 -8.08
CA LYS A 161 12.96 9.19 -7.01
C LYS A 161 12.76 8.58 -5.62
N VAL A 162 11.58 8.01 -5.36
CA VAL A 162 11.27 7.38 -4.07
C VAL A 162 12.15 6.15 -3.83
N THR A 163 12.39 5.33 -4.87
CA THR A 163 13.25 4.14 -4.77
C THR A 163 14.69 4.52 -4.42
N GLN A 164 15.24 5.54 -5.10
CA GLN A 164 16.59 6.04 -4.80
C GLN A 164 16.72 6.60 -3.39
N ALA A 165 15.74 7.42 -2.95
CA ALA A 165 15.70 7.94 -1.58
C ALA A 165 15.64 6.81 -0.54
N PHE A 166 14.87 5.76 -0.83
CA PHE A 166 14.74 4.58 0.03
C PHE A 166 16.06 3.80 0.14
N SER A 167 16.74 3.57 -0.98
CA SER A 167 18.06 2.91 -1.00
C SER A 167 19.10 3.69 -0.19
N ASN A 168 19.15 5.01 -0.34
CA ASN A 168 20.10 5.86 0.41
C ASN A 168 19.85 5.82 1.92
N LYS A 169 18.57 5.86 2.34
CA LYS A 169 18.20 5.78 3.77
C LYS A 169 18.57 4.43 4.38
N SER A 170 18.44 3.35 3.62
CA SER A 170 18.82 2.00 4.07
C SER A 170 20.33 1.86 4.23
N GLN A 171 21.13 2.46 3.34
CA GLN A 171 22.60 2.48 3.47
C GLN A 171 23.08 3.31 4.68
N MET A 172 22.44 4.45 4.98
CA MET A 172 22.78 5.25 6.16
C MET A 172 22.47 4.56 7.49
N ASN A 173 21.45 3.70 7.56
CA ASN A 173 21.10 2.97 8.78
C ASN A 173 21.99 1.75 9.07
N LEU A 174 22.94 1.44 8.17
CA LEU A 174 23.90 0.34 8.28
C LEU A 174 25.31 0.79 8.72
N ILE A 175 25.51 2.10 8.91
CA ILE A 175 26.77 2.73 9.36
C ILE A 175 26.55 3.28 10.77
#